data_AF-A0A1W9V1N2-F1
#
_entry.id   AF-A0A1W9V1N2-F1
#
_cell.length_a   1.000
_cell.length_b   1.000
_cell.length_c   1.000
_cell.angle_alpha   90.00
_cell.angle_beta   90.00
_cell.angle_gamma   90.00
#
_symmetry.space_group_name_H-M   'P 1'
#
loop_
_entity.id
_entity.type
_entity.pdbx_description
1 polymer ?
#
loop_
_entity_poly.entity_id
_entity_poly.type
_entity_poly.pdbx_seq_one_letter_code
_entity_poly.pdbx_strand_id
1 'polypeptide(L)' 'MTKEDEALDLDTEIIAETEHYLVWRADEPDGESTYHLELNSVTVHFFAEEWDEFLALTQALPKDA' A
#
# COMPACT_ATOMS: atom_id res chain seq x y z
N MET A 1 29.00 -1.08 -1.82
CA MET A 1 27.80 -0.25 -1.95
C MET A 1 28.10 0.75 -3.04
N THR A 2 27.50 0.55 -4.21
CA THR A 2 27.61 1.49 -5.33
C THR A 2 26.62 2.63 -5.10
N LYS A 3 26.80 3.76 -5.77
CA LYS A 3 25.90 4.93 -5.74
C LYS A 3 24.44 4.65 -6.14
N GLU A 4 24.12 3.41 -6.53
CA GLU A 4 22.77 2.94 -6.86
C GLU A 4 21.99 2.49 -5.62
N ASP A 5 22.68 2.08 -4.53
CA ASP A 5 22.06 1.70 -3.26
C ASP A 5 21.52 2.92 -2.48
N GLU A 6 22.00 4.14 -2.77
CA GLU A 6 21.61 5.40 -2.09
C GLU A 6 20.42 6.11 -2.77
N ALA A 7 19.88 5.59 -3.88
CA ALA A 7 18.78 6.21 -4.63
C ALA A 7 17.37 5.72 -4.21
N LEU A 8 17.28 4.82 -3.23
CA LEU A 8 16.04 4.15 -2.81
C LEU A 8 15.93 4.16 -1.28
N ASP A 9 15.93 5.33 -0.65
CA ASP A 9 15.51 5.47 0.76
C ASP A 9 13.98 5.33 0.85
N LEU A 10 13.46 4.25 0.27
CA LEU A 10 12.06 3.86 0.28
C LEU A 10 11.84 3.09 1.59
N ASP A 11 11.13 3.70 2.53
CA ASP A 11 10.71 3.01 3.75
C ASP A 11 9.43 2.23 3.45
N THR A 12 9.37 0.96 3.85
CA THR A 12 8.20 0.10 3.55
C THR A 12 7.66 -0.55 4.80
N GLU A 13 6.33 -0.58 4.91
CA GLU A 13 5.62 -1.10 6.08
C GLU A 13 4.47 -2.02 5.67
N ILE A 14 4.43 -3.23 6.23
CA ILE A 14 3.26 -4.12 6.11
C ILE A 14 2.16 -3.60 7.03
N ILE A 15 1.00 -3.26 6.46
CA ILE A 15 -0.18 -2.77 7.19
C ILE A 15 -1.06 -3.93 7.63
N ALA A 16 -1.31 -4.88 6.73
CA ALA A 16 -2.15 -6.04 7.00
C ALA A 16 -1.80 -7.21 6.09
N GLU A 17 -1.83 -8.42 6.62
CA GLU A 17 -1.56 -9.65 5.88
C GLU A 17 -2.56 -10.74 6.28
N THR A 18 -2.99 -11.52 5.30
CA THR A 18 -3.76 -12.76 5.46
C THR A 18 -3.08 -13.85 4.63
N GLU A 19 -3.64 -15.05 4.59
CA GLU A 19 -3.08 -16.16 3.79
C GLU A 19 -2.95 -15.86 2.29
N HIS A 20 -3.79 -14.98 1.74
CA HIS A 20 -3.85 -14.72 0.29
C HIS A 20 -3.82 -13.25 -0.10
N TYR A 21 -3.82 -12.34 0.88
CA TYR A 21 -3.90 -10.91 0.66
C TYR A 21 -2.89 -10.17 1.53
N LEU A 22 -2.26 -9.16 0.95
CA LEU A 22 -1.30 -8.30 1.62
C LEU A 22 -1.61 -6.84 1.30
N VAL A 23 -1.48 -5.98 2.31
CA VAL A 23 -1.46 -4.54 2.17
C VAL A 23 -0.16 -4.03 2.77
N TRP A 24 0.59 -3.25 1.98
CA TRP A 24 1.79 -2.57 2.45
C TRP A 24 1.87 -1.14 1.91
N ARG A 25 2.61 -0.29 2.62
CA ARG A 25 2.88 1.12 2.27
C ARG A 25 4.34 1.28 1.88
N ALA A 26 4.62 2.13 0.92
CA ALA A 26 5.94 2.67 0.63
C ALA A 26 5.93 4.18 0.87
N ASP A 27 6.87 4.67 1.67
CA ASP A 27 7.12 6.10 1.86
C ASP A 27 8.31 6.52 0.99
N GLU A 28 8.06 7.47 0.09
CA GLU A 28 9.05 8.01 -0.83
C GLU A 28 9.85 9.15 -0.19
N PRO A 29 11.11 9.39 -0.63
CA PRO A 29 11.96 10.43 -0.07
C PRO A 29 11.43 11.87 -0.21
N ASP A 30 10.45 12.09 -1.09
CA ASP A 30 9.77 13.39 -1.27
C ASP A 30 8.60 13.60 -0.30
N GLY A 31 8.30 12.61 0.54
CA GLY A 31 7.22 12.63 1.52
C GLY A 31 5.87 12.15 1.00
N GLU A 32 5.80 11.62 -0.23
CA GLU A 32 4.60 10.94 -0.74
C GLU A 32 4.57 9.48 -0.27
N SER A 33 3.37 8.96 -0.01
CA SER A 33 3.17 7.54 0.32
C SER A 33 2.32 6.87 -0.74
N THR A 34 2.70 5.66 -1.15
CA THR A 34 1.89 4.78 -1.99
C THR A 34 1.46 3.53 -1.22
N TYR A 35 0.25 3.06 -1.48
CA TYR A 35 -0.34 1.89 -0.85
C TYR A 35 -0.56 0.79 -1.88
N HIS A 36 -0.21 -0.44 -1.51
CA HIS A 36 -0.17 -1.59 -2.40
C HIS A 36 -1.06 -2.68 -1.82
N LEU A 37 -2.16 -2.99 -2.51
CA LEU A 37 -3.05 -4.09 -2.19
C LEU A 37 -2.78 -5.25 -3.15
N GLU A 38 -2.23 -6.33 -2.63
CA GLU A 38 -1.92 -7.54 -3.39
C GLU A 38 -3.03 -8.58 -3.25
N LEU A 39 -3.63 -8.93 -4.39
CA LEU A 39 -4.74 -9.86 -4.57
C LEU A 39 -4.29 -11.05 -5.41
N ASN A 40 -3.27 -11.77 -4.95
CA ASN A 40 -2.66 -12.94 -5.61
C ASN A 40 -2.17 -12.67 -7.06
N SER A 41 -3.08 -12.57 -8.03
CA SER A 41 -2.77 -12.31 -9.44
C SER A 41 -2.82 -10.84 -9.85
N VAL A 42 -3.28 -9.95 -8.96
CA VAL A 42 -3.42 -8.51 -9.22
C VAL A 42 -2.83 -7.71 -8.06
N THR A 43 -2.06 -6.68 -8.36
CA THR A 43 -1.67 -5.66 -7.39
C THR A 43 -2.35 -4.35 -7.77
N VAL A 44 -3.00 -3.71 -6.80
CA VAL A 44 -3.60 -2.39 -6.96
C VAL A 44 -2.75 -1.38 -6.21
N HIS A 45 -2.35 -0.32 -6.91
CA HIS A 45 -1.56 0.77 -6.36
C HIS A 45 -2.48 1.97 -6.14
N PHE A 46 -2.32 2.63 -5.01
CA PHE A 46 -3.04 3.84 -4.64
C PHE A 46 -2.06 4.92 -4.22
N PHE A 47 -2.30 6.16 -4.64
CA PHE A 47 -1.80 7.31 -3.89
C PHE A 47 -2.55 7.45 -2.56
N ALA A 48 -2.00 8.22 -1.61
CA ALA A 48 -2.59 8.39 -0.29
C ALA A 48 -4.08 8.80 -0.32
N GLU A 49 -4.45 9.73 -1.20
CA GLU A 49 -5.84 10.22 -1.32
C GLU A 49 -6.80 9.13 -1.84
N GLU A 50 -6.34 8.33 -2.81
CA GLU A 50 -7.12 7.22 -3.36
C GLU A 50 -7.26 6.08 -2.35
N TRP A 51 -6.22 5.86 -1.53
CA TRP A 51 -6.23 4.90 -0.44
C TRP A 51 -7.27 5.28 0.63
N ASP A 52 -7.31 6.54 1.04
CA ASP A 52 -8.29 7.04 2.00
C ASP A 52 -9.74 6.87 1.49
N GLU A 53 -9.99 7.21 0.21
CA GLU A 53 -11.30 7.00 -0.42
C GLU A 53 -11.66 5.51 -0.53
N PHE A 54 -10.68 4.64 -0.85
CA PHE A 54 -10.88 3.19 -0.86
C PHE A 54 -11.25 2.66 0.53
N LEU A 55 -10.54 3.10 1.59
CA LEU A 55 -10.86 2.73 2.96
C LEU A 55 -12.27 3.20 3.35
N ALA A 56 -12.66 4.41 2.98
CA ALA A 56 -14.02 4.91 3.21
C ALA A 56 -15.08 4.03 2.51
N LEU A 57 -14.82 3.62 1.27
CA LEU A 57 -15.70 2.70 0.53
C LEU A 57 -15.82 1.34 1.24
N THR A 58 -14.70 0.74 1.65
CA THR A 58 -14.72 -0.56 2.34
C THR A 58 -15.46 -0.50 3.68
N GLN A 59 -15.34 0.62 4.42
CA GLN A 59 -16.06 0.84 5.67
C GLN A 59 -17.58 0.98 5.46
N ALA A 60 -18.01 1.42 4.28
CA ALA A 60 -19.42 1.54 3.93
C ALA A 60 -20.06 0.18 3.53
N LEU A 61 -19.26 -0.88 3.33
CA LEU A 61 -19.79 -2.21 3.01
C LEU A 61 -20.55 -2.82 4.21
N PRO A 62 -21.64 -3.56 3.98
CA PRO A 62 -22.32 -4.30 5.04
C PRO A 62 -21.39 -5.31 5.70
N LYS A 63 -21.44 -5.41 7.04
CA LYS A 63 -20.59 -6.33 7.81
C LYS A 63 -21.10 -7.78 7.83
N ASP A 64 -22.33 -7.99 7.38
CA ASP A 64 -23.03 -9.27 7.40
C ASP A 64 -23.31 -9.80 5.97
N ALA A 65 -22.46 -9.45 5.02
CA ALA A 65 -22.57 -9.92 3.62
C ALA A 65 -22.30 -11.41 3.48
#